data_AF-A0A6M8B7S6-F1
#
_entry.id   AF-A0A6M8B7S6-F1
#
_cell.length_a   1.000
_cell.length_b   1.000
_cell.length_c   1.000
_cell.angle_alpha   90.00
_cell.angle_beta   90.00
_cell.angle_gamma   90.00
#
_symmetry.space_group_name_H-M   'P 1'
#
loop_
_entity.id
_entity.type
_entity.pdbx_description
1 polymer ?
#
loop_
_entity_poly.entity_id
_entity_poly.type
_entity_poly.pdbx_seq_one_letter_code
_entity_poly.pdbx_strand_id
1 'polypeptide(L)'
;MPLDNCPKCQHRLGPPLKSSGRQVCMKCGWSDKPRQTAAHPQKSAPPPRDLTPDEIHKILSQAAAVSLNNMKPKSKQDPTLKDE
;
A
#
# COMPACT_ATOMS: atom_id res chain seq x y z
N MET A 1 -18.11 -6.97 -31.27
CA MET A 1 -17.10 -7.57 -32.15
C MET A 1 -15.81 -7.73 -31.36
N PRO A 2 -15.16 -8.91 -31.34
CA PRO A 2 -13.84 -9.07 -30.72
C PRO A 2 -12.81 -8.21 -31.48
N LEU A 3 -11.90 -7.56 -30.76
CA LEU A 3 -10.81 -6.82 -31.40
C LEU A 3 -9.73 -7.81 -31.86
N ASP A 4 -9.34 -7.79 -33.13
CA ASP A 4 -8.22 -8.64 -33.60
C ASP A 4 -6.85 -8.10 -33.15
N ASN A 5 -6.73 -6.77 -32.98
CA ASN A 5 -5.47 -6.10 -32.64
C ASN A 5 -5.62 -5.19 -31.42
N CYS A 6 -4.54 -5.05 -30.65
CA CYS A 6 -4.47 -4.19 -29.49
C CYS A 6 -4.50 -2.72 -29.90
N PRO A 7 -5.45 -1.90 -29.41
CA PRO A 7 -5.52 -0.49 -29.79
C PRO A 7 -4.33 0.34 -29.28
N LYS A 8 -3.57 -0.16 -28.28
CA LYS A 8 -2.40 0.54 -27.72
C LYS A 8 -1.09 0.28 -28.46
N CYS A 9 -0.87 -0.94 -28.92
CA CYS A 9 0.43 -1.34 -29.49
C CYS A 9 0.33 -2.10 -30.81
N GLN A 10 -0.88 -2.18 -31.37
CA GLN A 10 -1.24 -2.87 -32.62
C GLN A 10 -0.84 -4.36 -32.67
N HIS A 11 -0.49 -4.95 -31.54
CA HIS A 11 -0.17 -6.36 -31.46
C HIS A 11 -1.44 -7.21 -31.53
N ARG A 12 -1.39 -8.33 -32.25
CA ARG A 12 -2.51 -9.26 -32.38
C ARG A 12 -2.96 -9.75 -30.99
N LEU A 13 -4.26 -9.69 -30.75
CA LEU A 13 -4.84 -10.14 -29.49
C LEU A 13 -5.07 -11.65 -29.52
N GLY A 14 -4.76 -12.30 -28.40
CA GLY A 14 -5.07 -13.71 -28.20
C GLY A 14 -6.55 -13.93 -27.87
N PRO A 15 -6.98 -15.20 -27.76
CA PRO A 15 -8.34 -15.54 -27.37
C PRO A 15 -8.68 -14.98 -25.98
N PRO A 16 -9.97 -14.65 -25.72
CA PRO A 16 -10.41 -14.19 -24.40
C PRO A 16 -10.10 -15.20 -23.29
N LEU A 17 -9.77 -14.71 -22.10
CA LEU A 17 -9.53 -15.54 -20.91
C LEU A 17 -10.80 -16.31 -20.53
N LYS A 18 -10.69 -17.64 -20.40
CA LYS A 18 -11.83 -18.53 -20.12
C LYS A 18 -12.63 -18.15 -18.88
N SER A 19 -11.96 -17.64 -17.84
CA SER A 19 -12.58 -17.33 -16.55
C SER A 19 -13.43 -16.05 -16.54
N SER A 20 -13.13 -15.08 -17.41
CA SER A 20 -13.77 -13.76 -17.40
C SER A 20 -14.28 -13.29 -18.77
N GLY A 21 -13.97 -14.03 -19.83
CA GLY A 21 -14.16 -13.61 -21.21
C GLY A 21 -13.42 -12.32 -21.55
N ARG A 22 -12.38 -11.96 -20.80
CA ARG A 22 -11.60 -10.73 -20.97
C ARG A 22 -10.47 -10.94 -21.96
N GLN A 23 -10.32 -10.03 -22.91
CA GLN A 23 -9.22 -10.04 -23.85
C GLN A 23 -8.09 -9.17 -23.31
N VAL A 24 -6.87 -9.72 -23.25
CA VAL A 24 -5.69 -9.03 -22.72
C VAL A 24 -4.57 -9.08 -23.74
N CYS A 25 -3.94 -7.94 -24.00
CA CYS A 25 -2.74 -7.88 -24.82
C CYS A 25 -1.54 -8.41 -24.04
N MET A 26 -0.90 -9.47 -24.54
CA MET A 26 0.30 -10.05 -23.93
C MET A 26 1.56 -9.18 -24.11
N LYS A 27 1.54 -8.21 -25.04
CA LYS A 27 2.66 -7.30 -25.28
C LYS A 27 2.68 -6.10 -24.34
N CYS A 28 1.51 -5.48 -24.09
CA CYS A 28 1.44 -4.20 -23.35
C CYS A 28 0.45 -4.20 -22.18
N GLY A 29 -0.20 -5.33 -21.87
CA GLY A 29 -1.12 -5.45 -20.75
C GLY A 29 -2.47 -4.74 -20.90
N TRP A 30 -2.76 -4.16 -22.07
CA TRP A 30 -4.08 -3.56 -22.33
C TRP A 30 -5.19 -4.62 -22.26
N SER A 31 -6.41 -4.18 -21.92
CA SER A 31 -7.57 -5.07 -21.96
C SER A 31 -8.87 -4.33 -22.20
N ASP A 32 -9.83 -5.04 -22.78
CA ASP A 32 -11.17 -4.54 -23.14
C ASP A 32 -12.09 -4.34 -21.93
N LYS A 33 -11.99 -5.21 -20.91
CA LYS A 33 -12.82 -5.09 -19.70
C LYS A 33 -12.08 -4.32 -18.60
N PRO A 34 -12.78 -3.40 -17.90
CA PRO A 34 -12.24 -2.83 -16.66
C PRO A 34 -11.91 -3.97 -15.72
N ARG A 35 -10.80 -3.83 -14.97
CA ARG A 35 -10.45 -4.80 -13.94
C ARG A 35 -11.56 -4.74 -12.91
N GLN A 36 -12.46 -5.74 -12.92
CA GLN A 36 -13.30 -5.99 -11.77
C GLN A 36 -12.36 -6.46 -10.67
N THR A 37 -11.84 -5.50 -9.90
CA THR A 37 -11.42 -5.80 -8.55
C THR A 37 -12.60 -6.50 -7.92
N ALA A 38 -12.46 -7.81 -7.67
CA ALA A 38 -13.38 -8.56 -6.83
C ALA A 38 -13.72 -7.63 -5.67
N ALA A 39 -15.02 -7.43 -5.45
CA ALA A 39 -15.52 -6.70 -4.31
C ALA A 39 -15.13 -7.47 -3.04
N HIS A 40 -13.84 -7.46 -2.69
CA HIS A 40 -13.52 -7.26 -1.31
C HIS A 40 -14.17 -5.92 -0.97
N PRO A 41 -14.99 -5.84 0.09
CA PRO A 41 -15.17 -4.59 0.79
C PRO A 41 -13.79 -4.21 1.32
N GLN A 42 -12.94 -3.67 0.45
CA GLN A 42 -11.93 -2.73 0.86
C GLN A 42 -12.78 -1.63 1.47
N LYS A 43 -12.95 -1.67 2.80
CA LYS A 43 -13.24 -0.48 3.60
C LYS A 43 -12.48 0.62 2.89
N SER A 44 -13.21 1.50 2.20
CA SER A 44 -12.62 2.55 1.40
C SER A 44 -11.69 3.28 2.35
N ALA A 45 -10.40 2.98 2.27
CA ALA A 45 -9.44 3.77 3.00
C ALA A 45 -9.67 5.17 2.44
N PRO A 46 -9.98 6.16 3.29
CA PRO A 46 -10.14 7.51 2.81
C PRO A 46 -8.92 7.84 1.95
N PRO A 47 -9.09 8.61 0.86
CA PRO A 47 -7.96 9.02 0.05
C PRO A 47 -6.86 9.54 0.98
N PRO A 48 -5.57 9.24 0.72
CA PRO A 48 -4.49 9.71 1.57
C PRO A 48 -4.66 11.22 1.68
N ARG A 49 -5.01 11.68 2.88
CA ARG A 49 -5.14 13.11 3.14
C ARG A 49 -3.72 13.64 3.07
N ASP A 50 -3.45 14.56 2.16
CA ASP A 50 -2.23 15.35 2.20
C ASP A 50 -2.17 16.00 3.59
N LEU A 51 -1.29 15.49 4.44
CA LEU A 51 -1.07 16.02 5.77
C LEU A 51 -0.42 17.38 5.59
N THR A 52 -1.07 18.43 6.10
CA THR A 52 -0.46 19.75 6.08
C THR A 52 0.83 19.74 6.94
N PRO A 53 1.82 20.60 6.65
CA PRO A 53 3.06 20.67 7.44
C PRO A 53 2.81 20.83 8.95
N ASP A 54 1.74 21.54 9.32
CA ASP A 54 1.32 21.74 10.71
C ASP A 54 0.85 20.43 11.37
N GLU A 55 0.06 19.62 10.65
CA GLU A 55 -0.37 18.30 11.14
C GLU A 55 0.80 17.34 11.31
N ILE A 56 1.79 17.38 10.42
CA ILE A 56 3.00 16.56 10.52
C ILE A 56 3.77 16.92 11.80
N HIS A 57 4.00 18.22 12.06
CA HIS A 57 4.65 18.69 13.29
C HIS A 57 3.88 18.28 14.55
N LYS A 58 2.54 18.36 14.50
CA LYS A 58 1.67 17.96 15.61
C LYS A 58 1.75 16.46 15.90
N ILE A 59 1.84 15.62 14.87
CA ILE A 59 2.01 14.16 15.00
C ILE A 59 3.38 13.83 15.58
N LEU A 60 4.45 14.45 15.06
CA LEU A 60 5.82 14.25 15.54
C LEU A 60 5.96 14.63 17.03
N SER A 61 5.39 15.77 17.43
CA SER A 61 5.41 16.23 18.83
C SER A 61 4.67 15.25 19.76
N GLN A 62 3.51 14.74 19.33
CA GLN A 62 2.77 13.73 20.10
C GLN A 62 3.55 12.41 20.23
N ALA A 63 4.14 11.93 19.13
CA ALA A 63 4.94 10.71 19.14
C ALA A 63 6.15 10.82 20.10
N ALA A 64 6.82 11.97 20.12
CA ALA A 64 7.91 12.24 21.06
C ALA A 64 7.42 12.21 22.52
N ALA A 65 6.29 12.87 22.82
CA ALA A 65 5.72 12.88 24.17
C ALA A 65 5.30 11.48 24.65
N VAL A 66 4.69 10.66 23.78
CA VAL A 66 4.29 9.28 24.11
C VAL A 66 5.53 8.40 24.34
N SER A 67 6.60 8.60 23.58
CA SER A 67 7.85 7.86 23.74
C SER A 67 8.50 8.14 25.09
N LEU A 68 8.52 9.42 25.52
CA LEU A 68 9.05 9.80 26.84
C LEU A 68 8.20 9.26 28.00
N ASN A 69 6.87 9.22 27.85
CA ASN A 69 5.99 8.67 28.90
C ASN A 69 6.14 7.15 29.07
N ASN A 70 6.49 6.42 28.01
CA ASN A 70 6.71 4.98 28.08
C ASN A 70 8.15 4.59 28.48
N MET A 71 9.12 5.50 28.33
CA MET A 71 10.50 5.32 28.83
C MET A 71 10.62 5.88 30.26
N LYS A 72 9.99 5.23 31.24
CA LYS A 72 10.36 5.43 32.64
C LYS A 72 11.57 4.53 32.92
N PRO A 73 12.80 5.07 33.06
CA PRO A 73 13.95 4.23 33.38
C PRO A 73 13.68 3.57 34.74
N LYS A 74 13.72 2.24 34.75
CA LYS A 74 13.68 1.47 35.98
C LYS A 74 15.07 1.60 36.62
N SER A 75 15.33 2.73 37.27
CA SER A 75 16.52 2.93 38.13
C SER A 75 16.45 2.00 39.34
N LYS A 76 16.94 0.77 39.15
CA LYS A 76 17.48 -0.18 40.15
C LYS A 76 18.33 -1.15 39.31
N GLN A 77 19.63 -1.35 39.47
CA GLN A 77 20.49 -1.29 40.64
C GLN A 77 21.92 -1.31 40.08
N ASP A 78 22.77 -0.41 40.56
CA ASP A 78 24.23 -0.52 40.43
C ASP A 78 24.71 -1.60 41.43
N PRO A 79 25.54 -2.58 41.02
CA PRO A 79 26.43 -3.24 41.96
C PRO A 79 27.87 -2.87 41.60
N THR A 80 28.29 -1.74 42.14
CA THR A 80 29.67 -1.48 42.55
C THR A 80 30.28 -2.71 43.21
N LEU A 81 31.39 -3.18 42.62
CA LEU A 81 32.62 -3.66 43.27
C LEU A 81 32.50 -4.75 44.36
N LYS A 82 33.07 -5.94 44.11
CA LYS A 82 34.04 -6.64 45.00
C LYS A 82 34.54 -7.96 44.40
N ASP A 83 35.87 -8.11 44.50
CA ASP A 83 36.72 -9.32 44.47
C ASP A 83 36.65 -10.29 43.28
N GLU A 84 37.71 -10.26 42.45
CA GLU A 84 38.66 -11.39 42.36
C GLU A 84 40.08 -10.87 42.03
#